data_AF-A0A6G3LJQ6-F1
#
_entry.id   AF-A0A6G3LJQ6-F1
#
_cell.length_a   1.000
_cell.length_b   1.000
_cell.length_c   1.000
_cell.angle_alpha   90.00
_cell.angle_beta   90.00
_cell.angle_gamma   90.00
#
_symmetry.space_group_name_H-M   'P 1'
#
loop_
_entity.id
_entity.type
_entity.pdbx_description
1 polymer ?
#
loop_
_entity_poly.entity_id
_entity_poly.type
_entity_poly.pdbx_seq_one_letter_code
_entity_poly.pdbx_strand_id
1 'polypeptide(L)'
;MVNEIQVKSILNKHKKRDDWFLDDYSVNPYEGCSFNCIYCYIRGSKFGESMAKTLSVKVNSPELLEKELSRRARKGEYGIIALSSSTEPYMPIEEKLKLTRKLLEIILKYKFPVHVLTKSKLVLRDLNLLKEIDKNAVLPSDLKPKLKHGAIISFSVSTLDEKLARILEPGAPAPKERLETMKKCREKGFLTGVCYIPVLPFISDREEQLDEMIKVAKEHGANYVLVGALTLFGNGPADCKTPLLQIPGKIFPRACTKI
;
A
#
# COMPACT_ATOMS: atom_id res chain seq x y z
N MET A 1 -10.93 5.39 19.73
CA MET A 1 -12.13 4.61 19.37
C MET A 1 -12.14 4.41 17.86
N VAL A 2 -12.57 3.25 17.41
CA VAL A 2 -12.60 2.87 15.99
C VAL A 2 -14.06 2.86 15.59
N ASN A 3 -14.38 3.49 14.47
CA ASN A 3 -15.76 3.61 14.01
C ASN A 3 -16.10 2.40 13.12
N GLU A 4 -17.08 1.60 13.51
CA GLU A 4 -17.55 0.50 12.67
C GLU A 4 -18.62 1.03 11.70
N ILE A 5 -18.43 0.74 10.42
CA ILE A 5 -19.34 1.18 9.35
C ILE A 5 -19.73 0.01 8.47
N GLN A 6 -20.90 0.12 7.84
CA GLN A 6 -21.34 -0.79 6.78
C GLN A 6 -21.34 -0.09 5.44
N VAL A 7 -20.96 -0.82 4.39
CA VAL A 7 -20.95 -0.31 3.01
C VAL A 7 -21.79 -1.20 2.09
N LYS A 8 -22.06 -0.73 0.87
CA LYS A 8 -22.86 -1.47 -0.13
C LYS A 8 -22.02 -2.34 -1.08
N SER A 9 -20.73 -2.05 -1.19
CA SER A 9 -19.77 -2.73 -2.06
C SER A 9 -18.37 -2.52 -1.51
N ILE A 10 -17.45 -3.46 -1.75
CA ILE A 10 -16.05 -3.36 -1.31
C ILE A 10 -15.05 -3.55 -2.45
N LEU A 11 -15.42 -4.28 -3.50
CA LEU A 11 -14.60 -4.51 -4.68
C LEU A 11 -14.84 -3.43 -5.74
N ASN A 12 -13.87 -2.53 -5.90
CA ASN A 12 -13.86 -1.57 -6.99
C ASN A 12 -13.17 -2.18 -8.23
N LYS A 13 -13.76 -2.03 -9.43
CA LYS A 13 -13.12 -2.43 -10.70
C LYS A 13 -12.57 -1.19 -11.40
N HIS A 14 -11.31 -1.24 -11.84
CA HIS A 14 -10.70 -0.17 -12.62
C HIS A 14 -11.20 -0.17 -14.07
N LYS A 15 -11.22 1.02 -14.69
CA LYS A 15 -11.61 1.16 -16.11
C LYS A 15 -10.57 0.50 -17.03
N LYS A 16 -9.29 0.58 -16.64
CA LYS A 16 -8.13 -0.05 -17.27
C LYS A 16 -7.26 -0.61 -16.14
N ARG A 17 -6.55 -1.72 -16.39
CA ARG A 17 -5.50 -2.21 -15.51
C ARG A 17 -4.44 -1.12 -15.27
N ASP A 18 -3.98 -1.00 -14.04
CA ASP A 18 -2.87 -0.13 -13.70
C ASP A 18 -1.56 -0.68 -14.30
N ASP A 19 -0.81 0.15 -15.02
CA ASP A 19 0.39 -0.32 -15.73
C ASP A 19 1.59 -0.55 -14.78
N TRP A 20 1.58 0.00 -13.57
CA TRP A 20 2.67 -0.10 -12.59
C TRP A 20 2.41 -1.20 -11.57
N PHE A 21 1.20 -1.22 -11.02
CA PHE A 21 0.79 -2.12 -9.94
C PHE A 21 0.04 -3.36 -10.43
N LEU A 22 -0.29 -3.38 -11.74
CA LEU A 22 -0.92 -4.48 -12.47
C LEU A 22 -2.34 -4.83 -12.01
N ASP A 23 -2.94 -4.05 -11.11
CA ASP A 23 -4.25 -4.32 -10.56
C ASP A 23 -5.40 -3.93 -11.49
N ASP A 24 -6.41 -4.79 -11.49
CA ASP A 24 -7.70 -4.60 -12.17
C ASP A 24 -8.79 -4.21 -11.18
N TYR A 25 -8.56 -4.52 -9.91
CA TYR A 25 -9.49 -4.32 -8.82
C TYR A 25 -8.80 -3.77 -7.60
N SER A 26 -9.54 -3.04 -6.77
CA SER A 26 -9.07 -2.66 -5.45
C SER A 26 -10.11 -2.93 -4.36
N VAL A 27 -9.61 -3.23 -3.16
CA VAL A 27 -10.43 -3.54 -1.98
C VAL A 27 -9.86 -2.77 -0.80
N ASN A 28 -10.66 -1.92 -0.17
CA ASN A 28 -10.21 -1.05 0.94
C ASN A 28 -11.11 -1.27 2.18
N PRO A 29 -10.74 -2.19 3.10
CA PRO A 29 -11.52 -2.52 4.30
C PRO A 29 -11.54 -1.42 5.37
N TYR A 30 -10.65 -0.44 5.29
CA TYR A 30 -10.54 0.67 6.22
C TYR A 30 -10.83 2.01 5.54
N GLU A 31 -11.08 3.03 6.36
CA GLU A 31 -11.02 4.45 5.97
C GLU A 31 -10.19 5.21 7.00
N GLY A 32 -9.29 6.06 6.51
CA GLY A 32 -8.18 6.59 7.28
C GLY A 32 -7.00 5.62 7.40
N CYS A 33 -5.89 6.12 7.93
CA CYS A 33 -4.67 5.35 8.14
C CYS A 33 -3.91 5.84 9.38
N SER A 34 -3.61 4.96 10.33
CA SER A 34 -2.91 5.33 11.58
C SER A 34 -1.42 5.64 11.38
N PHE A 35 -0.85 5.34 10.21
CA PHE A 35 0.53 5.73 9.88
C PHE A 35 0.69 7.24 9.66
N ASN A 36 -0.42 7.94 9.34
CA ASN A 36 -0.52 9.39 9.35
C ASN A 36 0.56 10.13 8.54
N CYS A 37 0.95 9.58 7.38
CA CYS A 37 1.98 10.19 6.55
C CYS A 37 1.57 11.63 6.15
N ILE A 38 2.47 12.60 6.29
CA ILE A 38 2.15 14.02 6.03
C ILE A 38 1.81 14.23 4.55
N TYR A 39 2.55 13.58 3.67
CA TYR A 39 2.39 13.68 2.21
C TYR A 39 1.21 12.84 1.65
N CYS A 40 0.46 12.13 2.49
CA CYS A 40 -0.48 11.09 2.03
C CYS A 40 -1.57 11.64 1.11
N TYR A 41 -1.63 11.19 -0.14
CA TYR A 41 -2.58 11.68 -1.15
C TYR A 41 -4.06 11.42 -0.80
N ILE A 42 -4.34 10.55 0.17
CA ILE A 42 -5.72 10.29 0.62
C ILE A 42 -6.26 11.42 1.50
N ARG A 43 -5.39 12.26 2.06
CA ARG A 43 -5.78 13.45 2.83
C ARG A 43 -6.63 14.37 1.96
N GLY A 44 -7.83 14.71 2.43
CA GLY A 44 -8.79 15.51 1.66
C GLY A 44 -9.58 14.72 0.60
N SER A 45 -9.29 13.43 0.41
CA SER A 45 -10.12 12.53 -0.40
C SER A 45 -11.21 11.87 0.43
N LYS A 46 -12.19 11.23 -0.22
CA LYS A 46 -13.23 10.42 0.45
C LYS A 46 -12.70 9.35 1.42
N PHE A 47 -11.45 8.90 1.27
CA PHE A 47 -10.82 7.90 2.16
C PHE A 47 -10.04 8.53 3.32
N GLY A 48 -9.87 9.86 3.32
CA GLY A 48 -9.08 10.60 4.29
C GLY A 48 -9.75 11.85 4.84
N GLU A 49 -11.04 12.09 4.57
CA GLU A 49 -11.86 13.07 5.29
C GLU A 49 -11.75 12.88 6.81
N SER A 50 -11.63 11.64 7.26
CA SER A 50 -11.48 11.28 8.68
C SER A 50 -10.03 11.12 9.15
N MET A 51 -9.01 11.34 8.30
CA MET A 51 -7.59 11.21 8.69
C MET A 51 -7.23 12.05 9.92
N ALA A 52 -7.94 13.16 10.14
CA ALA A 52 -7.74 14.04 11.29
C ALA A 52 -8.52 13.65 12.56
N LYS A 53 -9.49 12.71 12.51
CA LYS A 53 -10.44 12.48 13.63
C LYS A 53 -10.74 11.03 14.00
N THR A 54 -10.86 10.07 13.07
CA THR A 54 -11.24 8.68 13.41
C THR A 54 -10.92 7.67 12.30
N LEU A 55 -10.38 6.50 12.68
CA LEU A 55 -10.24 5.33 11.82
C LEU A 55 -11.58 4.59 11.72
N SER A 56 -12.06 4.32 10.51
CA SER A 56 -13.27 3.52 10.28
C SER A 56 -12.95 2.13 9.73
N VAL A 57 -13.77 1.15 10.12
CA VAL A 57 -13.66 -0.26 9.70
C VAL A 57 -14.95 -0.66 9.00
N LYS A 58 -14.85 -1.16 7.77
CA LYS A 58 -15.98 -1.69 7.00
C LYS A 58 -16.25 -3.13 7.43
N VAL A 59 -17.01 -3.30 8.50
CA VAL A 59 -17.16 -4.60 9.20
C VAL A 59 -17.80 -5.68 8.32
N ASN A 60 -18.64 -5.29 7.37
CA ASN A 60 -19.28 -6.20 6.41
C ASN A 60 -18.43 -6.46 5.15
N SER A 61 -17.17 -6.01 5.10
CA SER A 61 -16.29 -6.22 3.94
C SER A 61 -16.05 -7.70 3.58
N PRO A 62 -15.95 -8.68 4.50
CA PRO A 62 -15.75 -10.07 4.11
C PRO A 62 -16.96 -10.64 3.37
N GLU A 63 -18.18 -10.40 3.88
CA GLU A 63 -19.42 -10.87 3.25
C GLU A 63 -19.59 -10.29 1.83
N LEU A 64 -19.33 -8.98 1.69
CA LEU A 64 -19.41 -8.30 0.40
C LEU A 64 -18.36 -8.84 -0.58
N LEU A 65 -17.10 -8.98 -0.14
CA LEU A 65 -16.03 -9.47 -1.00
C LEU A 65 -16.31 -10.88 -1.49
N GLU A 66 -16.80 -11.76 -0.61
CA GLU A 66 -17.17 -13.13 -0.97
C GLU A 66 -18.26 -13.15 -2.06
N LYS A 67 -19.34 -12.38 -1.87
CA LYS A 67 -20.40 -12.26 -2.87
C LYS A 67 -19.88 -11.72 -4.20
N GLU A 68 -19.05 -10.69 -4.15
CA GLU A 68 -18.52 -10.00 -5.34
C GLU A 68 -17.53 -10.88 -6.11
N LEU A 69 -16.56 -11.51 -5.44
CA LEU A 69 -15.58 -12.41 -6.06
C LEU A 69 -16.22 -13.70 -6.56
N SER A 70 -17.18 -14.28 -5.85
CA SER A 70 -17.96 -15.42 -6.32
C SER A 70 -18.61 -15.15 -7.67
N ARG A 71 -19.23 -13.97 -7.83
CA ARG A 71 -19.85 -13.56 -9.10
C ARG A 71 -18.83 -13.36 -10.22
N ARG A 72 -17.65 -12.78 -9.92
CA ARG A 72 -16.58 -12.57 -10.91
C ARG A 72 -15.94 -13.88 -11.35
N ALA A 73 -15.65 -14.77 -10.41
CA ALA A 73 -15.10 -16.10 -10.68
C ALA A 73 -16.03 -16.92 -11.59
N ARG A 74 -17.35 -16.93 -11.33
CA ARG A 74 -18.34 -17.60 -12.21
C ARG A 74 -18.33 -17.09 -13.66
N LYS A 75 -17.92 -15.84 -13.86
CA LYS A 75 -17.80 -15.22 -15.20
C LYS A 75 -16.40 -15.35 -15.80
N GLY A 76 -15.44 -15.96 -15.10
CA GLY A 76 -14.04 -15.99 -15.51
C GLY A 76 -13.36 -14.62 -15.51
N GLU A 77 -13.92 -13.63 -14.81
CA GLU A 77 -13.40 -12.26 -14.76
C GLU A 77 -12.31 -12.14 -13.68
N TYR A 78 -11.17 -12.78 -13.93
CA TYR A 78 -10.00 -12.72 -13.06
C TYR A 78 -9.14 -11.47 -13.33
N GLY A 79 -8.53 -10.94 -12.27
CA GLY A 79 -7.66 -9.78 -12.30
C GLY A 79 -6.96 -9.58 -10.97
N ILE A 80 -5.86 -8.85 -10.96
CA ILE A 80 -5.09 -8.62 -9.74
C ILE A 80 -5.87 -7.66 -8.83
N ILE A 81 -5.96 -8.02 -7.55
CA ILE A 81 -6.58 -7.20 -6.52
C ILE A 81 -5.50 -6.43 -5.78
N ALA A 82 -5.50 -5.09 -5.87
CA ALA A 82 -4.77 -4.22 -4.96
C ALA A 82 -5.45 -4.20 -3.59
N LEU A 83 -4.81 -4.82 -2.61
CA LEU A 83 -5.31 -4.86 -1.24
C LEU A 83 -4.94 -3.56 -0.53
N SER A 84 -5.97 -2.81 -0.14
CA SER A 84 -5.87 -1.51 0.52
C SER A 84 -5.15 -0.45 -0.32
N SER A 85 -5.48 -0.33 -1.61
CA SER A 85 -4.92 0.65 -2.55
C SER A 85 -5.08 2.14 -2.16
N SER A 86 -5.82 2.45 -1.11
CA SER A 86 -6.07 3.82 -0.62
C SER A 86 -6.04 3.90 0.90
N THR A 87 -5.53 2.85 1.55
CA THR A 87 -5.32 2.78 3.01
C THR A 87 -4.09 1.91 3.28
N GLU A 88 -3.95 1.33 4.47
CA GLU A 88 -2.88 0.41 4.81
C GLU A 88 -3.51 -0.91 5.29
N PRO A 89 -3.19 -2.06 4.64
CA PRO A 89 -3.81 -3.34 5.00
C PRO A 89 -3.35 -3.85 6.37
N TYR A 90 -2.18 -3.45 6.86
CA TYR A 90 -1.53 -4.01 8.04
C TYR A 90 -1.23 -2.96 9.12
N MET A 91 -2.16 -2.04 9.34
CA MET A 91 -2.12 -1.10 10.47
C MET A 91 -2.11 -1.84 11.81
N PRO A 92 -1.65 -1.23 12.92
CA PRO A 92 -1.62 -1.88 14.24
C PRO A 92 -2.96 -2.49 14.69
N ILE A 93 -4.09 -1.87 14.30
CA ILE A 93 -5.42 -2.41 14.61
C ILE A 93 -5.68 -3.80 13.98
N GLU A 94 -5.04 -4.09 12.84
CA GLU A 94 -5.21 -5.34 12.11
C GLU A 94 -4.65 -6.55 12.88
N GLU A 95 -3.79 -6.33 13.88
CA GLU A 95 -3.36 -7.39 14.81
C GLU A 95 -4.56 -8.01 15.53
N LYS A 96 -5.55 -7.18 15.89
CA LYS A 96 -6.76 -7.58 16.60
C LYS A 96 -7.89 -7.96 15.66
N LEU A 97 -8.17 -7.15 14.64
CA LEU A 97 -9.34 -7.33 13.77
C LEU A 97 -9.21 -8.49 12.80
N LYS A 98 -7.99 -8.77 12.32
CA LYS A 98 -7.70 -9.79 11.30
C LYS A 98 -8.58 -9.66 10.04
N LEU A 99 -9.00 -8.45 9.72
CA LEU A 99 -9.93 -8.19 8.62
C LEU A 99 -9.23 -8.39 7.29
N THR A 100 -8.02 -7.86 7.12
CA THR A 100 -7.15 -8.12 5.96
C THR A 100 -6.92 -9.61 5.77
N ARG A 101 -6.66 -10.34 6.87
CA ARG A 101 -6.52 -11.80 6.80
C ARG A 101 -7.79 -12.49 6.28
N LYS A 102 -8.97 -12.15 6.81
CA LYS A 102 -10.26 -12.69 6.32
C LYS A 102 -10.47 -12.42 4.84
N LEU A 103 -10.09 -11.22 4.36
CA LEU A 103 -10.16 -10.90 2.93
C LEU A 103 -9.20 -11.77 2.11
N LEU A 104 -7.98 -12.01 2.58
CA LEU A 104 -7.02 -12.90 1.93
C LEU A 104 -7.53 -14.35 1.87
N GLU A 105 -8.22 -14.84 2.90
CA GLU A 105 -8.86 -16.17 2.90
C GLU A 105 -9.93 -16.28 1.81
N ILE A 106 -10.73 -15.22 1.61
CA ILE A 106 -11.73 -15.14 0.54
C ILE A 106 -11.06 -15.04 -0.84
N ILE A 107 -10.02 -14.20 -0.98
CA ILE A 107 -9.24 -14.07 -2.22
C ILE A 107 -8.66 -15.43 -2.64
N LEU A 108 -8.09 -16.17 -1.69
CA LEU A 108 -7.60 -17.54 -1.92
C LEU A 108 -8.72 -18.47 -2.36
N LYS A 109 -9.85 -18.49 -1.64
CA LYS A 109 -11.01 -19.34 -1.95
C LYS A 109 -11.49 -19.17 -3.39
N TYR A 110 -11.52 -17.93 -3.89
CA TYR A 110 -11.94 -17.63 -5.26
C TYR A 110 -10.79 -17.55 -6.26
N LYS A 111 -9.55 -17.82 -5.83
CA LYS A 111 -8.33 -17.88 -6.64
C LYS A 111 -8.00 -16.59 -7.39
N PHE A 112 -8.24 -15.44 -6.77
CA PHE A 112 -7.81 -14.17 -7.34
C PHE A 112 -6.34 -13.89 -6.99
N PRO A 113 -5.54 -13.37 -7.93
CA PRO A 113 -4.21 -12.86 -7.58
C PRO A 113 -4.30 -11.55 -6.80
N VAL A 114 -3.30 -11.27 -5.98
CA VAL A 114 -3.29 -10.13 -5.06
C VAL A 114 -1.96 -9.39 -5.08
N HIS A 115 -2.05 -8.06 -5.02
CA HIS A 115 -0.91 -7.19 -4.75
C HIS A 115 -1.13 -6.51 -3.41
N VAL A 116 -0.23 -6.79 -2.46
CA VAL A 116 -0.16 -6.12 -1.16
C VAL A 116 0.91 -5.05 -1.21
N LEU A 117 0.54 -3.78 -1.07
CA LEU A 117 1.45 -2.67 -0.83
C LEU A 117 1.35 -2.26 0.64
N THR A 118 2.46 -2.28 1.38
CA THR A 118 2.44 -2.01 2.82
C THR A 118 3.69 -1.26 3.30
N LYS A 119 3.58 -0.61 4.46
CA LYS A 119 4.74 -0.16 5.27
C LYS A 119 4.97 -1.04 6.51
N SER A 120 4.20 -2.09 6.69
CA SER A 120 4.10 -2.84 7.94
C SER A 120 4.83 -4.18 7.92
N LYS A 121 5.45 -4.54 9.06
CA LYS A 121 5.96 -5.90 9.30
C LYS A 121 4.86 -6.94 9.50
N LEU A 122 3.62 -6.52 9.80
CA LEU A 122 2.54 -7.44 10.15
C LEU A 122 2.12 -8.35 8.99
N VAL A 123 2.48 -8.01 7.74
CA VAL A 123 2.37 -8.91 6.59
C VAL A 123 3.04 -10.27 6.80
N LEU A 124 4.08 -10.34 7.64
CA LEU A 124 4.78 -11.59 7.97
C LEU A 124 3.84 -12.64 8.60
N ARG A 125 2.77 -12.21 9.29
CA ARG A 125 1.76 -13.09 9.89
C ARG A 125 1.06 -13.95 8.84
N ASP A 126 0.82 -13.39 7.66
CA ASP A 126 -0.06 -13.98 6.65
C ASP A 126 0.71 -14.56 5.46
N LEU A 127 2.05 -14.72 5.56
CA LEU A 127 2.87 -15.28 4.47
C LEU A 127 2.44 -16.68 4.05
N ASN A 128 2.03 -17.55 4.97
CA ASN A 128 1.56 -18.89 4.60
C ASN A 128 0.30 -18.80 3.72
N LEU A 129 -0.62 -17.90 4.05
CA LEU A 129 -1.84 -17.67 3.28
C LEU A 129 -1.53 -17.03 1.91
N LEU A 130 -0.68 -16.01 1.90
CA LEU A 130 -0.21 -15.39 0.67
C LEU A 130 0.54 -16.38 -0.22
N LYS A 131 1.24 -17.37 0.35
CA LYS A 131 1.94 -18.39 -0.44
C LYS A 131 0.96 -19.34 -1.12
N GLU A 132 -0.15 -19.65 -0.47
CA GLU A 132 -1.22 -20.41 -1.11
C GLU A 132 -1.92 -19.59 -2.21
N ILE A 133 -2.09 -18.28 -2.04
CA ILE A 133 -2.57 -17.41 -3.15
C ILE A 133 -1.57 -17.40 -4.30
N ASP A 134 -0.27 -17.25 -4.01
CA ASP A 134 0.81 -17.20 -4.99
C ASP A 134 0.81 -18.43 -5.93
N LYS A 135 0.54 -19.61 -5.37
CA LYS A 135 0.48 -20.88 -6.11
C LYS A 135 -0.82 -21.10 -6.87
N ASN A 136 -1.95 -20.71 -6.27
CA ASN A 136 -3.28 -21.18 -6.72
C ASN A 136 -4.08 -20.13 -7.49
N ALA A 137 -3.65 -18.86 -7.51
CA ALA A 137 -4.35 -17.80 -8.20
C ALA A 137 -4.44 -18.04 -9.71
N VAL A 138 -5.58 -17.67 -10.29
CA VAL A 138 -5.79 -17.66 -11.73
C VAL A 138 -5.31 -16.31 -12.26
N LEU A 139 -4.13 -16.30 -12.86
CA LEU A 139 -3.60 -15.11 -13.51
C LEU A 139 -4.37 -14.78 -14.80
N PRO A 140 -4.61 -13.49 -15.09
CA PRO A 140 -5.09 -13.04 -16.39
C PRO A 140 -4.23 -13.60 -17.54
N SER A 141 -4.87 -13.96 -18.65
CA SER A 141 -4.20 -14.62 -19.79
C SER A 141 -3.07 -13.80 -20.38
N ASP A 142 -3.18 -12.47 -20.34
CA ASP A 142 -2.18 -11.53 -20.83
C ASP A 142 -0.98 -11.37 -19.88
N LEU A 143 -1.16 -11.64 -18.57
CA LEU A 143 -0.07 -11.62 -17.58
C LEU A 143 0.62 -12.97 -17.42
N LYS A 144 -0.09 -14.08 -17.61
CA LYS A 144 0.44 -15.45 -17.40
C LYS A 144 1.80 -15.73 -18.07
N PRO A 145 2.13 -15.20 -19.26
CA PRO A 145 3.44 -15.39 -19.86
C PRO A 145 4.58 -14.60 -19.18
N LYS A 146 4.26 -13.51 -18.48
CA LYS A 146 5.22 -12.54 -17.92
C LYS A 146 5.31 -12.59 -16.40
N LEU A 147 4.21 -12.92 -15.75
CA LEU A 147 4.07 -12.99 -14.30
C LEU A 147 3.88 -14.44 -13.87
N LYS A 148 4.74 -14.91 -12.97
CA LYS A 148 4.69 -16.28 -12.41
C LYS A 148 4.20 -16.32 -10.96
N HIS A 149 3.70 -15.19 -10.47
CA HIS A 149 3.34 -15.00 -9.07
C HIS A 149 1.88 -14.57 -8.94
N GLY A 150 1.10 -15.34 -8.18
CA GLY A 150 -0.25 -14.99 -7.78
C GLY A 150 -0.30 -13.95 -6.65
N ALA A 151 0.80 -13.77 -5.91
CA ALA A 151 0.91 -12.81 -4.83
C ALA A 151 2.16 -11.93 -4.98
N ILE A 152 1.94 -10.62 -5.02
CA ILE A 152 2.98 -9.60 -5.10
C ILE A 152 3.00 -8.83 -3.77
N ILE A 153 4.18 -8.60 -3.20
CA ILE A 153 4.31 -7.85 -1.94
C ILE A 153 5.28 -6.69 -2.14
N SER A 154 4.76 -5.47 -2.15
CA SER A 154 5.54 -4.24 -2.24
C SER A 154 5.65 -3.54 -0.90
N PHE A 155 6.80 -2.89 -0.69
CA PHE A 155 7.08 -2.09 0.49
C PHE A 155 7.26 -0.62 0.13
N SER A 156 6.48 0.25 0.74
CA SER A 156 6.59 1.70 0.52
C SER A 156 7.69 2.31 1.40
N VAL A 157 8.62 3.00 0.77
CA VAL A 157 9.74 3.69 1.43
C VAL A 157 9.88 5.07 0.81
N SER A 158 9.75 6.16 1.57
CA SER A 158 9.85 7.54 1.05
C SER A 158 11.22 8.20 1.27
N THR A 159 12.07 7.56 2.08
CA THR A 159 13.46 7.95 2.35
C THR A 159 14.16 6.83 3.12
N LEU A 160 15.49 6.76 3.03
CA LEU A 160 16.32 5.90 3.88
C LEU A 160 16.73 6.58 5.20
N ASP A 161 16.57 7.90 5.30
CA ASP A 161 16.87 8.66 6.52
C ASP A 161 15.77 8.44 7.57
N GLU A 162 16.10 7.73 8.65
CA GLU A 162 15.15 7.43 9.72
C GLU A 162 14.68 8.66 10.51
N LYS A 163 15.47 9.74 10.58
CA LYS A 163 15.04 10.98 11.25
C LYS A 163 13.99 11.67 10.40
N LEU A 164 14.23 11.76 9.09
CA LEU A 164 13.28 12.33 8.14
C LEU A 164 12.01 11.45 8.05
N ALA A 165 12.15 10.13 8.00
CA ALA A 165 11.02 9.21 7.97
C ALA A 165 10.10 9.37 9.19
N ARG A 166 10.67 9.55 10.39
CA ARG A 166 9.90 9.81 11.63
C ARG A 166 9.08 11.10 11.57
N ILE A 167 9.57 12.11 10.88
CA ILE A 167 8.84 13.37 10.67
C ILE A 167 7.71 13.16 9.66
N LEU A 168 8.03 12.55 8.52
CA LEU A 168 7.10 12.39 7.39
C LEU A 168 6.01 11.35 7.66
N GLU A 169 6.32 10.30 8.42
CA GLU A 169 5.52 9.08 8.55
C GLU A 169 5.50 8.61 10.03
N PRO A 170 5.02 9.45 10.95
CA PRO A 170 5.25 9.28 12.39
C PRO A 170 4.65 7.99 12.98
N GLY A 171 3.62 7.42 12.36
CA GLY A 171 3.00 6.17 12.81
C GLY A 171 3.50 4.92 12.09
N ALA A 172 4.37 5.06 11.08
CA ALA A 172 4.84 3.93 10.27
C ALA A 172 6.15 3.32 10.82
N PRO A 173 6.40 2.02 10.61
CA PRO A 173 7.69 1.38 10.92
C PRO A 173 8.88 2.08 10.26
N ALA A 174 10.08 2.02 10.84
CA ALA A 174 11.26 2.65 10.25
C ALA A 174 11.59 2.06 8.86
N PRO A 175 12.17 2.84 7.92
CA PRO A 175 12.56 2.35 6.60
C PRO A 175 13.36 1.04 6.62
N LYS A 176 14.33 0.93 7.53
CA LYS A 176 15.13 -0.29 7.72
C LYS A 176 14.27 -1.49 8.09
N GLU A 177 13.28 -1.33 8.98
CA GLU A 177 12.37 -2.42 9.37
C GLU A 177 11.52 -2.91 8.19
N ARG A 178 11.11 -1.99 7.29
CA ARG A 178 10.37 -2.33 6.07
C ARG A 178 11.21 -3.15 5.10
N LEU A 179 12.45 -2.73 4.88
CA LEU A 179 13.41 -3.41 4.01
C LEU A 179 13.79 -4.80 4.56
N GLU A 180 14.00 -4.92 5.87
CA GLU A 180 14.23 -6.23 6.52
C GLU A 180 12.99 -7.13 6.44
N THR A 181 11.79 -6.57 6.53
CA THR A 181 10.54 -7.31 6.32
C THR A 181 10.44 -7.80 4.87
N MET A 182 10.75 -6.95 3.90
CA MET A 182 10.79 -7.31 2.49
C MET A 182 11.76 -8.46 2.24
N LYS A 183 12.96 -8.40 2.82
CA LYS A 183 13.96 -9.46 2.72
C LYS A 183 13.42 -10.81 3.20
N LYS A 184 12.71 -10.83 4.34
CA LYS A 184 12.04 -12.05 4.84
C LYS A 184 10.96 -12.57 3.90
N CYS A 185 10.18 -11.68 3.27
CA CYS A 185 9.24 -12.07 2.22
C CYS A 185 9.97 -12.67 1.01
N ARG A 186 11.08 -12.06 0.58
CA ARG A 186 11.90 -12.54 -0.52
C ARG A 186 12.49 -13.92 -0.25
N GLU A 187 12.97 -14.18 0.97
CA GLU A 187 13.46 -15.48 1.42
C GLU A 187 12.39 -16.59 1.38
N LYS A 188 11.09 -16.23 1.45
CA LYS A 188 9.95 -17.14 1.23
C LYS A 188 9.56 -17.28 -0.25
N GLY A 189 10.35 -16.69 -1.15
CA GLY A 189 10.20 -16.81 -2.60
C GLY A 189 9.06 -16.00 -3.19
N PHE A 190 8.62 -14.92 -2.53
CA PHE A 190 7.66 -13.97 -3.11
C PHE A 190 8.34 -13.07 -4.15
N LEU A 191 7.51 -12.55 -5.07
CA LEU A 191 7.87 -11.39 -5.88
C LEU A 191 7.70 -10.14 -5.01
N THR A 192 8.83 -9.49 -4.71
CA THR A 192 8.87 -8.34 -3.80
C THR A 192 9.47 -7.12 -4.46
N GLY A 193 9.01 -5.93 -4.12
CA GLY A 193 9.61 -4.70 -4.63
C GLY A 193 9.51 -3.53 -3.66
N VAL A 194 10.26 -2.48 -3.96
CA VAL A 194 10.18 -1.21 -3.25
C VAL A 194 9.36 -0.22 -4.07
N CYS A 195 8.36 0.39 -3.45
CA CYS A 195 7.72 1.57 -3.98
C CYS A 195 8.38 2.79 -3.34
N TYR A 196 9.35 3.36 -4.05
CA TYR A 196 9.94 4.66 -3.71
C TYR A 196 8.97 5.79 -4.10
N ILE A 197 7.86 5.83 -3.38
CA ILE A 197 6.71 6.68 -3.67
C ILE A 197 6.20 7.27 -2.35
N PRO A 198 6.26 8.60 -2.17
CA PRO A 198 6.76 9.59 -3.12
C PRO A 198 8.28 9.79 -3.04
N VAL A 199 8.89 10.13 -4.18
CA VAL A 199 10.10 10.96 -4.24
C VAL A 199 9.68 12.39 -3.88
N LEU A 200 10.26 12.93 -2.81
CA LEU A 200 9.87 14.22 -2.24
C LEU A 200 10.80 15.32 -2.78
N PRO A 201 10.25 16.34 -3.49
CA PRO A 201 11.05 17.43 -4.03
C PRO A 201 11.88 18.14 -2.97
N PHE A 202 13.15 18.40 -3.28
CA PHE A 202 14.16 19.01 -2.41
C PHE A 202 14.51 18.24 -1.13
N ILE A 203 14.00 17.02 -0.97
CA ILE A 203 14.08 16.22 0.26
C ILE A 203 14.73 14.87 -0.01
N SER A 204 14.17 14.13 -0.97
CA SER A 204 14.57 12.77 -1.31
C SER A 204 14.76 12.58 -2.83
N ASP A 205 14.88 13.69 -3.57
CA ASP A 205 14.92 13.77 -5.03
C ASP A 205 16.32 13.94 -5.64
N ARG A 206 17.38 13.90 -4.82
CA ARG A 206 18.74 13.94 -5.36
C ARG A 206 19.10 12.63 -6.05
N GLU A 207 19.91 12.71 -7.09
CA GLU A 207 20.39 11.56 -7.86
C GLU A 207 21.09 10.54 -6.96
N GLU A 208 21.93 11.01 -6.02
CA GLU A 208 22.62 10.11 -5.08
C GLU A 208 21.65 9.37 -4.14
N GLN A 209 20.52 10.00 -3.78
CA GLN A 209 19.50 9.36 -2.94
C GLN A 209 18.69 8.32 -3.72
N LEU A 210 18.45 8.57 -5.01
CA LEU A 210 17.79 7.62 -5.92
C LEU A 210 18.68 6.38 -6.11
N ASP A 211 19.96 6.60 -6.39
CA ASP A 211 20.95 5.52 -6.52
C ASP A 211 21.10 4.72 -5.23
N GLU A 212 21.20 5.39 -4.09
CA GLU A 212 21.28 4.74 -2.78
C GLU A 212 20.03 3.90 -2.49
N MET A 213 18.83 4.43 -2.76
CA MET A 213 17.58 3.69 -2.60
C MET A 213 17.57 2.41 -3.44
N ILE A 214 17.94 2.51 -4.73
CA ILE A 214 17.94 1.35 -5.64
C ILE A 214 18.98 0.32 -5.17
N LYS A 215 20.18 0.77 -4.77
CA LYS A 215 21.23 -0.09 -4.24
C LYS A 215 20.75 -0.84 -2.99
N VAL A 216 20.23 -0.12 -2.00
CA VAL A 216 19.74 -0.70 -0.74
C VAL A 216 18.56 -1.64 -0.98
N ALA A 217 17.62 -1.29 -1.86
CA ALA A 217 16.51 -2.16 -2.23
C ALA A 217 17.00 -3.48 -2.82
N LYS A 218 18.00 -3.43 -3.73
CA LYS A 218 18.63 -4.62 -4.32
C LYS A 218 19.34 -5.47 -3.27
N GLU A 219 20.08 -4.86 -2.35
CA GLU A 219 20.76 -5.56 -1.25
C GLU A 219 19.77 -6.30 -0.32
N HIS A 220 18.55 -5.80 -0.18
CA HIS A 220 17.46 -6.45 0.55
C HIS A 220 16.61 -7.39 -0.31
N GLY A 221 17.02 -7.64 -1.57
CA GLY A 221 16.41 -8.64 -2.43
C GLY A 221 15.18 -8.17 -3.20
N ALA A 222 14.96 -6.86 -3.37
CA ALA A 222 13.90 -6.35 -4.24
C ALA A 222 14.07 -6.87 -5.68
N ASN A 223 12.97 -7.33 -6.28
CA ASN A 223 12.91 -7.71 -7.69
C ASN A 223 12.68 -6.51 -8.61
N TYR A 224 12.10 -5.43 -8.08
CA TYR A 224 11.85 -4.19 -8.79
C TYR A 224 11.81 -3.01 -7.82
N VAL A 225 11.99 -1.81 -8.37
CA VAL A 225 11.78 -0.54 -7.68
C VAL A 225 10.86 0.30 -8.55
N LEU A 226 9.74 0.75 -7.99
CA LEU A 226 8.86 1.73 -8.61
C LEU A 226 9.16 3.09 -8.01
N VAL A 227 9.49 4.07 -8.85
CA VAL A 227 9.89 5.42 -8.41
C VAL A 227 8.84 6.41 -8.90
N GLY A 228 8.15 7.07 -7.98
CA GLY A 228 7.02 7.95 -8.32
C GLY A 228 7.15 9.29 -7.62
N ALA A 229 6.94 10.38 -8.36
CA ALA A 229 6.97 11.73 -7.81
C ALA A 229 5.79 11.98 -6.86
N LEU A 230 5.97 12.95 -5.97
CA LEU A 230 4.92 13.43 -5.08
C LEU A 230 3.73 14.01 -5.86
N THR A 231 2.53 13.50 -5.56
CA THR A 231 1.26 14.11 -5.97
C THR A 231 0.66 14.90 -4.81
N LEU A 232 0.57 16.22 -4.97
CA LEU A 232 -0.12 17.10 -4.03
C LEU A 232 -1.51 17.47 -4.55
N PHE A 233 -2.47 17.52 -3.65
CA PHE A 233 -3.85 17.87 -3.93
C PHE A 233 -4.41 18.78 -2.84
N GLY A 234 -5.37 19.62 -3.24
CA GLY A 234 -6.19 20.41 -2.34
C GLY A 234 -5.51 21.65 -1.75
N ASN A 235 -6.29 22.52 -1.12
CA ASN A 235 -5.83 23.70 -0.38
C ASN A 235 -6.53 23.83 0.99
N GLY A 236 -7.40 22.88 1.33
CA GLY A 236 -8.03 22.80 2.63
C GLY A 236 -7.02 22.48 3.74
N PRO A 237 -7.37 22.76 5.00
CA PRO A 237 -6.44 22.61 6.13
C PRO A 237 -5.98 21.16 6.34
N ALA A 238 -6.78 20.18 5.92
CA ALA A 238 -6.49 18.76 6.07
C ALA A 238 -5.93 18.10 4.79
N ASP A 239 -5.95 18.79 3.65
CA ASP A 239 -5.51 18.25 2.35
C ASP A 239 -3.99 18.10 2.31
N CYS A 240 -3.44 17.13 1.59
CA CYS A 240 -2.01 16.79 1.68
C CYS A 240 -1.04 17.94 1.37
N LYS A 241 -1.43 18.89 0.52
CA LYS A 241 -0.60 20.06 0.19
C LYS A 241 -0.32 20.94 1.42
N THR A 242 -1.33 21.19 2.24
CA THR A 242 -1.27 22.16 3.34
C THR A 242 -0.28 21.76 4.45
N PRO A 243 -0.37 20.58 5.09
CA PRO A 243 0.54 20.22 6.17
C PRO A 243 1.96 19.96 5.64
N LEU A 244 2.13 19.58 4.37
CA LEU A 244 3.46 19.40 3.79
C LEU A 244 4.19 20.74 3.63
N LEU A 245 3.51 21.78 3.14
CA LEU A 245 4.09 23.12 2.99
C LEU A 245 4.34 23.83 4.33
N GLN A 246 3.68 23.39 5.40
CA GLN A 246 3.86 23.94 6.75
C GLN A 246 5.04 23.35 7.51
N ILE A 247 5.69 22.29 7.00
CA ILE A 247 6.83 21.71 7.70
C ILE A 247 7.97 22.75 7.73
N PRO A 248 8.53 23.08 8.91
CA PRO A 248 9.47 24.19 9.06
C PRO A 248 10.69 24.09 8.14
N GLY A 249 11.08 25.23 7.54
CA GLY A 249 12.29 25.35 6.70
C GLY A 249 13.61 24.96 7.38
N LYS A 250 13.65 24.85 8.72
CA LYS A 250 14.83 24.30 9.44
C LYS A 250 15.01 22.79 9.22
N ILE A 251 13.94 22.07 8.88
CA ILE A 251 13.98 20.67 8.41
C ILE A 251 14.19 20.64 6.88
N PHE A 252 13.83 21.72 6.19
CA PHE A 252 13.86 21.86 4.72
C PHE A 252 14.53 23.15 4.22
N PRO A 253 15.86 23.28 4.37
CA PRO A 253 16.55 24.55 4.08
C PRO A 253 16.47 24.98 2.61
N ARG A 254 16.22 24.04 1.67
CA ARG A 254 16.09 24.33 0.23
C ARG A 254 14.66 24.56 -0.25
N ALA A 255 13.64 24.12 0.50
CA ALA A 255 12.24 24.27 0.10
C ALA A 255 11.72 25.70 0.34
N CYS A 256 12.18 26.37 1.40
CA CYS A 256 11.71 27.72 1.77
C CYS A 256 12.36 28.87 0.99
N THR A 257 13.38 28.62 0.17
CA THR A 257 14.08 29.66 -0.61
C THR A 257 13.55 29.84 -2.04
N LYS A 258 12.56 29.05 -2.47
CA LYS A 258 12.07 29.01 -3.85
C LYS A 258 10.54 28.97 -4.01
N ILE A 259 9.79 29.25 -2.94
CA ILE A 259 8.32 29.42 -2.96
C ILE A 259 8.01 30.89 -2.70
#